data_AF-A0A259D861-F1
#
_entry.id   AF-A0A259D861-F1
#
_cell.length_a   1.000
_cell.length_b   1.000
_cell.length_c   1.000
_cell.angle_alpha   90.00
_cell.angle_beta   90.00
_cell.angle_gamma   90.00
#
_symmetry.space_group_name_H-M   'P 1'
#
loop_
_entity.id
_entity.type
_entity.pdbx_description
1 polymer ?
#
loop_
_entity_poly.entity_id
_entity_poly.type
_entity_poly.pdbx_seq_one_letter_code
_entity_poly.pdbx_strand_id
1 'polypeptide(L)'
;AYGYLARHYHLPYAGGLAAGDAAPPGAARLSDLHAQAAKGTIACAFPEAQHDSALITNLAQGTALYTGPALDPVGSTLDPGPQAWETLMTTLADALMTCANRP
;
A
#
# COMPACT_ATOMS: atom_id res chain seq x y z
N ALA A 1 5.89 -4.64 -1.65
CA ALA A 1 6.65 -5.02 -2.86
C ALA A 1 6.93 -3.90 -3.91
N TYR A 2 6.59 -2.62 -3.67
CA TYR A 2 6.38 -1.63 -4.75
C TYR A 2 7.54 -0.67 -5.07
N GLY A 3 8.74 -0.86 -4.49
CA GLY A 3 9.83 0.11 -4.62
C GLY A 3 10.28 0.39 -6.06
N TYR A 4 10.30 -0.62 -6.94
CA TYR A 4 10.64 -0.40 -8.36
C TYR A 4 9.56 0.38 -9.10
N LEU A 5 8.29 0.02 -8.91
CA LEU A 5 7.14 0.72 -9.49
C LEU A 5 7.14 2.20 -9.08
N ALA A 6 7.28 2.45 -7.78
CA ALA A 6 7.30 3.81 -7.25
C ALA A 6 8.46 4.65 -7.80
N ARG A 7 9.66 4.07 -7.90
CA ARG A 7 10.81 4.77 -8.51
C ARG A 7 10.61 5.04 -10.00
N HIS A 8 10.08 4.06 -10.74
CA HIS A 8 9.89 4.19 -12.18
C HIS A 8 8.88 5.28 -12.54
N TYR A 9 7.78 5.39 -11.78
CA TYR A 9 6.74 6.40 -11.99
C TYR A 9 6.84 7.63 -11.08
N HIS A 10 7.97 7.80 -10.37
CA HIS A 10 8.23 8.92 -9.46
C HIS A 10 7.14 9.14 -8.39
N LEU A 11 6.57 8.05 -7.87
CA LEU A 11 5.55 8.10 -6.84
C LEU A 11 6.17 8.34 -5.46
N PRO A 12 5.62 9.26 -4.64
CA PRO A 12 6.00 9.36 -3.24
C PRO A 12 5.74 8.02 -2.52
N TYR A 13 6.76 7.46 -1.89
CA TYR A 13 6.68 6.15 -1.26
C TYR A 13 7.36 6.15 0.11
N ALA A 14 6.56 5.97 1.17
CA ALA A 14 7.02 5.93 2.56
C ALA A 14 7.57 4.56 3.01
N GLY A 15 7.59 3.57 2.11
CA GLY A 15 8.01 2.21 2.39
C GLY A 15 6.86 1.25 2.71
N GLY A 16 7.20 -0.03 2.88
CA GLY A 16 6.29 -1.05 3.39
C GLY A 16 6.14 -0.98 4.91
N LEU A 17 5.03 -1.53 5.40
CA LEU A 17 4.75 -1.69 6.83
C LEU A 17 5.59 -2.83 7.43
N ALA A 18 5.61 -3.99 6.79
CA ALA A 18 6.42 -5.14 7.19
C ALA A 18 7.74 -5.19 6.40
N ALA A 19 8.76 -5.82 7.00
CA ALA A 19 9.95 -6.22 6.26
C ALA A 19 9.58 -7.37 5.28
N GLY A 20 10.36 -7.51 4.20
CA GLY A 20 10.06 -8.43 3.10
C GLY A 20 10.08 -9.93 3.45
N ASP A 21 10.37 -10.28 4.70
CA ASP A 21 10.28 -11.64 5.28
C ASP A 21 8.93 -11.89 6.00
N ALA A 22 7.97 -10.98 5.84
CA ALA A 22 6.70 -10.97 6.55
C ALA A 22 6.84 -10.84 8.09
N ALA A 23 8.01 -10.42 8.59
CA ALA A 23 8.16 -10.10 10.00
C ALA A 23 7.28 -8.90 10.36
N PRO A 24 6.52 -8.96 11.47
CA PRO A 24 5.78 -7.82 11.95
C PRO A 24 6.71 -6.62 12.15
N PRO A 25 6.30 -5.40 11.79
CA PRO A 25 7.06 -4.22 12.14
C PRO A 25 7.31 -4.16 13.65
N GLY A 26 8.53 -3.80 14.03
CA GLY A 26 8.82 -3.49 15.43
C GLY A 26 7.94 -2.34 15.95
N ALA A 27 7.66 -2.35 17.24
CA ALA A 27 6.78 -1.36 17.89
C ALA A 27 7.18 0.10 17.59
N ALA A 28 8.48 0.41 17.58
CA ALA A 28 8.99 1.74 17.26
C ALA A 28 8.57 2.19 15.84
N ARG A 29 8.66 1.30 14.85
CA ARG A 29 8.28 1.60 13.47
C ARG A 29 6.78 1.86 13.35
N LEU A 30 5.95 1.10 14.08
CA LEU A 30 4.51 1.33 14.13
C LEU A 30 4.16 2.69 14.74
N SER A 31 4.79 3.05 15.87
CA SER A 31 4.59 4.36 16.49
C SER A 31 4.99 5.52 15.57
N ASP A 32 6.11 5.39 14.86
CA ASP A 32 6.57 6.41 13.90
C ASP A 32 5.59 6.58 12.72
N LEU A 33 5.07 5.47 12.20
CA LEU A 33 4.08 5.50 11.13
C LEU A 33 2.76 6.11 11.59
N HIS A 34 2.31 5.78 12.80
CA HIS A 34 1.09 6.35 13.37
C HIS A 34 1.24 7.86 13.58
N ALA A 35 2.40 8.31 14.09
CA ALA A 35 2.69 9.74 14.21
C ALA A 35 2.69 10.47 12.86
N GLN A 36 3.22 9.83 11.80
CA GLN A 36 3.20 10.39 10.44
C GLN A 36 1.79 10.45 9.85
N ALA A 37 0.98 9.41 10.06
CA ALA A 37 -0.42 9.37 9.66
C ALA A 37 -1.26 10.45 10.39
N ALA A 38 -1.09 10.57 11.71
CA ALA A 38 -1.77 11.58 12.52
C ALA A 38 -1.38 13.03 12.12
N LYS A 39 -0.14 13.25 11.69
CA LYS A 39 0.35 14.54 11.18
C LYS A 39 -0.02 14.80 9.71
N GLY A 40 -0.61 13.83 9.01
CA GLY A 40 -0.93 13.93 7.58
C GLY A 40 0.29 13.88 6.65
N THR A 41 1.46 13.47 7.15
CA THR A 41 2.66 13.29 6.31
C THR A 41 2.52 12.07 5.38
N ILE A 42 1.77 11.06 5.82
CA ILE A 42 1.33 9.94 4.98
C ILE A 42 -0.16 10.11 4.75
N ALA A 43 -0.54 10.36 3.50
CA ALA A 43 -1.94 10.57 3.12
C ALA A 43 -2.71 9.25 2.96
N CYS A 44 -2.04 8.18 2.52
CA CYS A 44 -2.69 6.93 2.14
C CYS A 44 -1.89 5.69 2.53
N ALA A 45 -2.60 4.63 2.85
CA ALA A 45 -2.08 3.28 3.04
C ALA A 45 -2.90 2.28 2.22
N PHE A 46 -2.25 1.23 1.74
CA PHE A 46 -2.86 0.21 0.90
C PHE A 46 -2.59 -1.18 1.47
N PRO A 47 -3.62 -2.00 1.75
CA PRO A 47 -3.42 -3.40 2.09
C PRO A 47 -2.85 -4.16 0.89
N GLU A 48 -2.23 -5.32 1.16
CA GLU A 48 -1.81 -6.25 0.11
C GLU A 48 -2.71 -7.49 0.17
N ALA A 49 -3.08 -8.06 -0.98
CA ALA A 49 -3.97 -9.23 -1.05
C ALA A 49 -3.43 -10.46 -0.27
N GLN A 50 -2.10 -10.54 -0.13
CA GLN A 50 -1.39 -11.65 0.53
C GLN A 50 -1.12 -11.40 2.02
N HIS A 51 -1.57 -10.27 2.58
CA HIS A 51 -1.28 -9.87 3.95
C HIS A 51 -2.56 -9.49 4.71
N ASP A 52 -2.57 -9.74 6.02
CA ASP A 52 -3.66 -9.28 6.89
C ASP A 52 -3.69 -7.74 6.96
N SER A 53 -4.87 -7.15 6.72
CA SER A 53 -5.08 -5.71 6.72
C SER A 53 -5.18 -5.09 8.11
N ALA A 54 -5.22 -5.89 9.18
CA ALA A 54 -5.40 -5.42 10.56
C ALA A 54 -4.40 -4.32 10.96
N LEU A 55 -3.14 -4.42 10.53
CA LEU A 55 -2.13 -3.39 10.81
C LEU A 55 -2.47 -2.03 10.18
N ILE A 56 -3.00 -2.03 8.95
CA ILE A 56 -3.42 -0.81 8.27
C ILE A 56 -4.69 -0.25 8.91
N THR A 57 -5.64 -1.13 9.26
CA THR A 57 -6.84 -0.73 9.98
C THR A 57 -6.48 -0.05 11.31
N ASN A 58 -5.57 -0.63 12.09
CA ASN A 58 -5.10 -0.06 13.35
C ASN A 58 -4.37 1.27 13.14
N LEU A 59 -3.56 1.39 12.08
CA LEU A 59 -2.87 2.63 11.75
C LEU A 59 -3.84 3.77 11.37
N ALA A 60 -4.93 3.42 10.68
CA ALA A 60 -5.93 4.38 10.23
C ALA A 60 -6.84 4.88 11.36
N GLN A 61 -7.08 4.07 12.41
CA GLN A 61 -7.94 4.43 13.53
C GLN A 61 -7.50 5.74 14.19
N GLY A 62 -8.43 6.70 14.28
CA GLY A 62 -8.17 8.00 14.91
C GLY A 62 -7.28 8.95 14.09
N THR A 63 -6.98 8.62 12.82
CA THR A 63 -6.21 9.48 11.91
C THR A 63 -7.04 9.86 10.67
N ALA A 64 -6.53 10.80 9.88
CA ALA A 64 -7.10 11.14 8.56
C ALA A 64 -6.56 10.25 7.42
N LEU A 65 -5.82 9.19 7.75
CA LEU A 65 -5.19 8.31 6.76
C LEU A 65 -6.24 7.63 5.89
N TYR A 66 -6.14 7.82 4.57
CA TYR A 66 -6.97 7.09 3.64
C TYR A 66 -6.49 5.65 3.50
N THR A 67 -7.42 4.69 3.61
CA THR A 67 -7.14 3.29 3.27
C THR A 67 -7.68 3.01 1.87
N GLY A 68 -6.77 2.76 0.93
CA GLY A 68 -7.11 2.38 -0.44
C GLY A 68 -7.50 0.90 -0.58
N PRO A 69 -7.85 0.46 -1.80
CA PRO A 69 -8.12 -0.94 -2.09
C PRO A 69 -6.85 -1.79 -1.93
N ALA A 70 -7.02 -3.11 -1.77
CA ALA A 70 -5.90 -4.03 -1.69
C ALA A 70 -5.11 -4.07 -3.00
N LEU A 71 -3.80 -3.97 -2.89
CA LEU A 71 -2.86 -4.14 -4.00
C LEU A 71 -2.43 -5.61 -4.07
N ASP A 72 -2.29 -6.12 -5.28
CA ASP A 72 -1.80 -7.48 -5.52
C ASP A 72 -0.54 -7.38 -6.39
N PRO A 73 0.67 -7.43 -5.80
CA PRO A 73 1.91 -7.23 -6.57
C PRO A 73 2.29 -8.43 -7.42
N VAL A 74 1.67 -9.59 -7.18
CA VAL A 74 2.00 -10.86 -7.85
C VAL A 74 0.87 -11.32 -8.78
N GLY A 75 -0.24 -10.58 -8.85
CA GLY A 75 -1.39 -10.94 -9.67
C GLY A 75 -2.05 -12.24 -9.26
N SER A 76 -1.98 -12.62 -7.98
CA SER A 76 -2.58 -13.86 -7.45
C SER A 76 -4.09 -13.98 -7.65
N THR A 77 -4.76 -12.85 -7.85
CA THR A 77 -6.20 -12.75 -8.10
C THR A 77 -6.56 -12.76 -9.58
N LEU A 78 -5.58 -12.83 -10.49
CA LEU A 78 -5.78 -12.80 -11.93
C LEU A 78 -5.74 -14.21 -12.54
N ASP A 79 -6.61 -14.46 -13.52
CA ASP A 79 -6.52 -15.66 -14.34
C ASP A 79 -5.26 -15.61 -15.23
N PRO A 80 -4.50 -16.72 -15.37
CA PRO A 80 -3.35 -16.77 -16.26
C PRO A 80 -3.76 -16.54 -17.72
N GLY A 81 -3.08 -15.63 -18.40
CA GLY A 81 -3.34 -15.35 -19.80
C GLY A 81 -2.45 -14.25 -20.38
N PRO A 82 -2.50 -14.02 -21.70
CA PRO A 82 -1.65 -13.04 -22.38
C PRO A 82 -1.90 -11.59 -21.90
N GLN A 83 -3.07 -11.31 -21.32
CA GLN A 83 -3.43 -9.99 -20.79
C GLN A 83 -3.08 -9.81 -19.31
N ALA A 84 -2.69 -10.87 -18.59
CA ALA A 84 -2.55 -10.83 -17.13
C ALA A 84 -1.57 -9.73 -16.65
N TRP A 85 -0.48 -9.50 -17.37
CA TRP A 85 0.47 -8.44 -17.04
C TRP A 85 -0.10 -7.03 -17.21
N GLU A 86 -0.80 -6.79 -18.32
CA GLU A 86 -1.42 -5.48 -18.59
C GLU A 86 -2.53 -5.19 -17.58
N THR A 87 -3.36 -6.20 -17.29
CA THR A 87 -4.41 -6.12 -16.26
C THR A 87 -3.82 -5.84 -14.89
N LEU A 88 -2.73 -6.53 -14.51
CA LEU A 88 -2.02 -6.31 -13.25
C LEU A 88 -1.55 -4.85 -13.11
N MET A 89 -0.84 -4.35 -14.11
CA MET A 89 -0.27 -3.01 -14.06
C MET A 89 -1.36 -1.92 -14.03
N THR A 90 -2.43 -2.09 -14.82
CA THR A 90 -3.56 -1.15 -14.85
C THR A 90 -4.32 -1.16 -13.52
N THR A 91 -4.60 -2.34 -12.97
CA THR A 91 -5.30 -2.47 -11.69
C THR A 91 -4.52 -1.86 -10.53
N LEU A 92 -3.18 -2.03 -10.51
CA LEU A 92 -2.31 -1.38 -9.53
C LEU A 92 -2.35 0.14 -9.69
N ALA A 93 -2.31 0.66 -10.92
CA ALA A 93 -2.39 2.09 -11.18
C ALA A 93 -3.74 2.67 -10.72
N ASP A 94 -4.85 2.04 -11.10
CA ASP A 94 -6.21 2.47 -10.71
C ASP A 94 -6.37 2.52 -9.19
N ALA A 95 -5.87 1.49 -8.49
CA ALA A 95 -5.85 1.45 -7.04
C ALA A 95 -5.08 2.64 -6.45
N LEU A 96 -3.89 2.94 -6.95
CA LEU A 96 -3.09 4.08 -6.48
C LEU A 96 -3.76 5.43 -6.78
N MET A 97 -4.44 5.55 -7.92
CA MET A 97 -5.16 6.76 -8.31
C MET A 97 -6.34 7.09 -7.39
N THR A 98 -6.92 6.10 -6.70
CA THR A 98 -7.96 6.35 -5.68
C THR A 98 -7.48 7.25 -4.55
N CYS A 99 -6.18 7.22 -4.24
CA CYS A 99 -5.54 8.12 -3.30
C CYS A 99 -5.12 9.43 -3.97
N ALA A 100 -4.47 9.36 -5.13
CA ALA A 100 -3.88 10.53 -5.79
C ALA A 100 -4.93 11.57 -6.23
N ASN A 101 -6.16 11.13 -6.51
CA ASN A 101 -7.27 12.00 -6.91
C ASN A 101 -8.10 12.51 -5.72
N ARG A 102 -7.67 12.27 -4.47
CA ARG A 102 -8.39 12.80 -3.31
C ARG A 102 -8.23 14.33 -3.25
N PRO A 103 -9.31 15.05 -2.88
CA PRO A 103 -9.28 16.51 -2.74
C PRO A 103 -8.43 16.97 -1.55
#